data_AF-A0A0F9FYD0-F1
#
_entry.id   AF-A0A0F9FYD0-F1
#
_cell.length_a   1.000
_cell.length_b   1.000
_cell.length_c   1.000
_cell.angle_alpha   90.00
_cell.angle_beta   90.00
_cell.angle_gamma   90.00
#
_symmetry.space_group_name_H-M   'P 1'
#
loop_
_entity.id
_entity.type
_entity.pdbx_description
1 polymer ?
#
loop_
_entity_poly.entity_id
_entity_poly.type
_entity_poly.pdbx_seq_one_letter_code
_entity_poly.pdbx_strand_id
1 'polypeptide(L)' 'MEPECKICKRDTEKRVVIKRNPLKKLDTLLPNGYEEFYCNNTIKTKRIWNKDIRGKNVYKWIEEECRNNIIVKK' A
#
# COMPACT_ATOMS: atom_id res chain seq x y z
N MET A 1 -14.15 -12.41 9.12
CA MET A 1 -12.68 -12.34 8.95
C MET A 1 -12.41 -11.09 8.15
N GLU A 2 -11.65 -10.13 8.70
CA GLU A 2 -11.29 -8.93 7.95
C GLU A 2 -10.39 -9.29 6.76
N PRO A 3 -10.50 -8.59 5.62
CA PRO A 3 -9.64 -8.86 4.48
C PRO A 3 -8.16 -8.56 4.79
N GLU A 4 -7.26 -9.09 3.96
CA GLU A 4 -5.83 -8.86 4.11
C GLU A 4 -5.26 -8.06 2.93
N CYS A 5 -4.37 -7.10 3.21
CA CYS A 5 -3.64 -6.40 2.16
C CYS A 5 -2.52 -7.28 1.59
N LYS A 6 -2.70 -7.76 0.34
CA LYS A 6 -1.67 -8.55 -0.37
C LYS A 6 -0.39 -7.76 -0.63
N ILE A 7 -0.45 -6.44 -0.84
CA ILE A 7 0.74 -5.61 -1.04
C ILE A 7 1.63 -5.64 0.20
N CYS A 8 1.07 -5.32 1.37
CA CYS A 8 1.84 -5.38 2.62
C CYS A 8 2.26 -6.81 3.00
N LYS A 9 1.49 -7.83 2.59
CA LYS A 9 1.76 -9.23 2.96
C LYS A 9 2.78 -9.91 2.04
N ARG A 10 2.86 -9.54 0.76
CA ARG A 10 3.63 -10.30 -0.26
C ARG A 10 4.60 -9.48 -1.10
N ASP A 11 4.46 -8.15 -1.20
CA ASP A 11 5.34 -7.29 -2.02
C ASP A 11 6.56 -6.83 -1.22
N THR A 12 7.28 -7.76 -0.58
CA THR A 12 8.41 -7.45 0.32
C THR A 12 9.68 -7.02 -0.42
N GLU A 13 9.79 -7.35 -1.71
CA GLU A 13 10.97 -7.02 -2.52
C GLU A 13 11.04 -5.52 -2.84
N LYS A 14 9.89 -4.87 -3.07
CA LYS A 14 9.81 -3.44 -3.39
C LYS A 14 9.42 -2.57 -2.20
N ARG A 15 8.81 -3.18 -1.17
CA ARG A 15 8.23 -2.47 -0.02
C ARG A 15 8.54 -3.24 1.26
N VAL A 16 8.90 -2.54 2.32
CA VAL A 16 9.06 -3.13 3.65
C VAL A 16 7.91 -2.63 4.53
N VAL A 17 7.15 -3.52 5.15
CA VAL A 17 6.12 -3.08 6.12
C VAL A 17 6.80 -2.63 7.40
N ILE A 18 6.60 -1.38 7.78
CA ILE A 18 7.18 -0.78 9.00
C ILE A 18 6.18 -0.90 10.16
N LYS A 19 4.90 -0.65 9.89
CA LYS A 19 3.83 -0.74 10.89
C LYS A 19 2.57 -1.32 10.28
N ARG A 20 1.98 -2.29 10.98
CA ARG A 20 0.67 -2.87 10.65
C ARG A 20 -0.42 -2.13 11.41
N ASN A 21 -1.36 -1.58 10.67
CA ASN A 21 -2.60 -0.98 11.10
C ASN A 21 -3.76 -1.83 10.53
N PRO A 22 -4.90 -1.93 11.23
CA PRO A 22 -6.07 -2.63 10.70
C PRO A 22 -6.63 -1.90 9.47
N LEU A 23 -7.20 -2.66 8.53
CA LEU A 23 -7.83 -2.08 7.34
C LEU A 23 -9.00 -1.19 7.74
N LYS A 24 -9.12 -0.05 7.08
CA LYS A 24 -10.24 0.87 7.28
C LYS A 24 -11.33 0.56 6.25
N LYS A 25 -12.55 0.26 6.70
CA LYS A 25 -13.71 0.17 5.81
C LYS A 25 -14.04 1.55 5.24
N LEU A 26 -14.26 1.61 3.93
CA LEU A 26 -14.75 2.81 3.26
C LEU A 26 -16.26 2.63 3.04
N ASP A 27 -17.05 3.59 3.54
CA ASP A 27 -18.51 3.62 3.34
C ASP A 27 -18.85 4.23 1.98
N THR A 28 -18.40 3.58 0.91
CA THR A 28 -18.75 3.91 -0.46
C THR A 28 -19.99 3.13 -0.89
N LEU A 29 -20.86 3.79 -1.68
CA LEU A 29 -22.00 3.17 -2.33
C LEU A 29 -21.51 2.21 -3.43
N LEU A 30 -21.07 1.03 -3.04
CA LEU A 30 -20.79 -0.07 -3.96
C LEU A 30 -22.08 -0.83 -4.31
N PRO A 31 -22.12 -1.51 -5.47
CA PRO A 31 -23.22 -2.40 -5.83
C PRO A 31 -23.55 -3.39 -4.71
N ASN A 32 -24.83 -3.79 -4.64
CA ASN A 32 -25.32 -4.70 -3.60
C ASN A 32 -24.40 -5.92 -3.42
N GLY A 33 -23.91 -6.12 -2.19
CA GLY A 33 -23.09 -7.26 -1.83
C GLY A 33 -21.57 -7.05 -1.94
N TYR A 34 -21.07 -5.82 -2.03
CA TYR A 34 -19.63 -5.54 -1.93
C TYR A 34 -19.31 -4.57 -0.78
N GLU A 35 -18.08 -4.66 -0.29
CA GLU A 35 -17.46 -3.76 0.69
C GLU A 35 -16.09 -3.32 0.20
N GLU A 36 -15.74 -2.06 0.48
CA GLU A 36 -14.45 -1.48 0.16
C GLU A 36 -13.62 -1.30 1.43
N PHE A 37 -12.34 -1.66 1.36
CA PHE A 37 -11.38 -1.53 2.44
C PHE A 37 -10.11 -0.85 1.94
N TYR A 38 -9.58 0.04 2.77
CA TYR A 38 -8.36 0.78 2.53
C TYR A 38 -7.23 0.32 3.46
N CYS A 39 -6.07 0.02 2.89
CA CYS A 39 -4.87 -0.30 3.65
C CYS A 39 -4.09 0.96 4.02
N ASN A 40 -4.10 1.26 5.31
CA ASN A 40 -3.42 2.35 5.99
C ASN A 40 -2.12 1.90 6.70
N ASN A 41 -1.55 0.75 6.32
CA ASN A 41 -0.25 0.32 6.85
C ASN A 41 0.85 1.31 6.47
N THR A 42 1.78 1.56 7.38
CA THR A 42 2.99 2.33 7.08
C THR A 42 4.05 1.41 6.48
N ILE A 43 4.55 1.77 5.30
CA ILE A 43 5.53 1.01 4.53
C ILE A 43 6.76 1.87 4.21
N LYS A 44 7.88 1.21 3.95
CA LYS A 44 9.09 1.78 3.38
C LYS A 44 9.17 1.37 1.92
N THR A 45 9.37 2.30 1.00
CA THR A 45 9.53 1.97 -0.42
C THR A 45 10.73 2.68 -1.04
N LYS A 46 11.28 2.07 -2.09
CA LYS A 46 12.39 2.63 -2.84
C LYS A 46 11.86 3.43 -4.02
N ARG A 47 11.95 4.76 -3.94
CA ARG A 47 11.51 5.69 -5.01
C ARG A 47 12.70 6.36 -5.66
N ILE A 48 12.53 6.78 -6.91
CA ILE A 48 13.47 7.65 -7.60
C ILE A 48 13.46 9.00 -6.89
N TRP A 49 14.64 9.48 -6.52
CA TRP A 49 14.83 10.76 -5.86
C TRP A 49 15.34 11.83 -6.83
N ASN A 50 16.39 11.52 -7.59
CA ASN A 50 16.96 12.42 -8.59
C ASN A 50 17.78 11.64 -9.63
N LYS A 51 18.42 12.34 -10.56
CA LYS A 51 19.47 11.82 -11.44
C LYS A 51 20.85 12.20 -10.92
N ASP A 52 21.83 11.30 -11.07
CA ASP A 52 23.24 11.61 -10.80
C ASP A 52 23.85 12.49 -11.92
N ILE A 53 25.11 12.89 -11.75
CA ILE A 53 25.84 13.70 -12.74
C ILE A 53 26.02 13.02 -14.11
N ARG A 54 25.77 11.70 -14.20
CA ARG A 54 25.82 10.90 -15.43
C ARG A 54 24.41 10.61 -15.97
N GLY A 55 23.36 11.19 -15.38
CA GLY A 55 21.96 11.02 -15.77
C GLY A 55 21.29 9.73 -15.28
N LYS A 56 21.94 8.93 -14.41
CA LYS A 56 21.36 7.69 -13.87
C LYS A 56 20.43 7.98 -12.69
N ASN A 57 19.35 7.20 -12.57
CA ASN A 57 18.39 7.33 -11.48
C ASN A 57 19.04 6.97 -10.13
N VAL A 58 18.98 7.92 -9.20
CA VAL A 58 19.32 7.73 -7.79
C VAL A 58 18.03 7.43 -7.03
N TYR A 59 18.06 6.36 -6.25
CA TYR A 59 16.91 5.90 -5.48
C TYR A 59 17.10 6.17 -3.99
N LYS A 60 16.01 6.49 -3.29
CA LYS A 60 16.00 6.63 -1.83
C LYS A 60 14.85 5.83 -1.24
N TRP A 61 15.05 5.35 -0.02
CA TRP A 61 13.98 4.78 0.79
C TRP A 61 13.17 5.91 1.43
N ILE A 62 11.85 5.86 1.26
CA ILE A 62 10.90 6.78 1.89
C ILE A 62 9.85 5.98 2.67
N GLU A 63 9.27 6.60 3.69
CA GLU A 63 8.15 6.05 4.44
C GLU A 63 6.85 6.65 3.90
N GLU A 64 5.87 5.81 3.59
CA GLU A 64 4.55 6.23 3.12
C GLU A 64 3.46 5.26 3.57
N GLU A 65 2.20 5.63 3.41
CA GLU A 65 1.08 4.71 3.58
C GLU A 65 0.97 3.76 2.38
N CYS A 66 0.55 2.51 2.60
CA CYS A 66 0.37 1.54 1.52
C CYS A 66 -0.69 1.97 0.49
N ARG A 67 -1.74 2.65 0.96
CA ARG A 67 -2.87 3.15 0.18
C ARG A 67 -3.59 2.12 -0.70
N ASN A 68 -3.44 0.83 -0.40
CA ASN A 68 -4.01 -0.21 -1.25
C ASN A 68 -5.51 -0.32 -1.00
N ASN A 69 -6.30 -0.24 -2.06
CA ASN A 69 -7.74 -0.44 -2.03
C ASN A 69 -8.08 -1.93 -2.27
N ILE A 70 -9.06 -2.46 -1.54
CA ILE A 70 -9.46 -3.86 -1.53
C ILE A 70 -10.98 -3.91 -1.58
N ILE A 71 -11.53 -4.51 -2.62
CA ILE A 71 -12.97 -4.74 -2.75
C ILE A 71 -13.26 -6.21 -2.43
N VAL A 72 -14.21 -6.45 -1.53
CA VAL A 72 -14.58 -7.79 -1.06
C VAL A 72 -16.08 -7.99 -1.25
N LYS A 73 -16.48 -9.18 -1.66
CA LYS A 73 -17.89 -9.56 -1.73
C LYS A 73 -18.39 -9.94 -0.32
N LYS A 74 -19.53 -9.38 0.09
CA LYS A 74 -20.24 -9.73 1.33
C LYS A 74 -20.70 -11.19 1.31
#